data_AF-A0A7M4AMY8-F1
#
_entry.id   AF-A0A7M4AMY8-F1
#
_cell.length_a   1.000
_cell.length_b   1.000
_cell.length_c   1.000
_cell.angle_alpha   90.00
_cell.angle_beta   90.00
_cell.angle_gamma   90.00
#
_symmetry.space_group_name_H-M   'P 1'
#
loop_
_entity.id
_entity.type
_entity.pdbx_description
1 polymer ?
#
loop_
_entity_poly.entity_id
_entity_poly.type
_entity_poly.pdbx_seq_one_letter_code
_entity_poly.pdbx_strand_id
1 'polypeptide(L)'
;QSFVEWTIKPLETGGSSLTIAVRPYLLANWPRLLFYLVGIEVYYFWIVPRMQRYLRSVLGGFAHVATTGEPVPRNHFGRHPWFS
;
A
#
# COMPACT_ATOMS: atom_id res chain seq x y z
N GLN A 1 2.60 13.13 -8.18
CA GLN A 1 2.78 12.83 -6.74
C GLN A 1 1.62 11.95 -6.29
N SER A 2 1.86 10.84 -5.59
CA SER A 2 0.79 9.97 -5.07
C SER A 2 0.22 10.55 -3.78
N PHE A 3 -1.09 10.40 -3.55
CA PHE A 3 -1.72 10.80 -2.29
C PHE A 3 -2.04 9.56 -1.46
N VAL A 4 -1.58 9.53 -0.22
CA VAL A 4 -1.80 8.43 0.71
C VAL A 4 -2.37 8.99 2.00
N GLU A 5 -3.51 8.47 2.41
CA GLU A 5 -4.22 8.89 3.60
C GLU A 5 -4.31 7.72 4.57
N TRP A 6 -3.96 8.00 5.82
CA TRP A 6 -3.94 7.05 6.92
C TRP A 6 -4.98 7.48 7.93
N THR A 7 -5.87 6.59 8.30
CA THR A 7 -6.92 6.86 9.28
C THR A 7 -6.90 5.78 10.33
N ILE A 8 -6.65 6.17 11.58
CA ILE A 8 -6.72 5.27 12.73
C ILE A 8 -7.94 5.68 13.56
N LYS A 9 -8.84 4.74 13.83
CA LYS A 9 -10.03 4.97 14.65
C LYS A 9 -10.11 3.93 15.75
N PRO A 10 -10.53 4.30 16.97
CA PRO A 10 -10.83 3.32 18.01
C PRO A 10 -12.00 2.43 17.58
N LEU A 11 -11.98 1.17 18.00
CA LEU A 11 -13.10 0.24 17.84
C LEU A 11 -13.89 0.16 19.15
N GLU A 12 -15.22 0.08 19.06
CA GLU A 12 -16.11 0.03 20.23
C GLU A 12 -15.83 -1.18 21.13
N THR A 13 -15.42 -2.31 20.54
CA THR A 13 -15.09 -3.56 21.24
C THR A 13 -13.67 -3.58 21.82
N GLY A 14 -12.95 -2.46 21.78
CA GLY A 14 -11.53 -2.38 22.10
C GLY A 14 -10.62 -2.58 20.87
N GLY A 15 -9.44 -1.97 20.92
CA GLY A 15 -8.49 -1.93 19.81
C GLY A 15 -8.67 -0.74 18.88
N SER A 16 -8.05 -0.79 17.70
CA SER A 16 -8.12 0.27 16.70
C SER A 16 -8.15 -0.29 15.28
N SER A 17 -8.88 0.38 14.39
CA SER A 17 -8.91 0.12 12.97
C SER A 17 -7.96 1.06 12.25
N LEU A 18 -7.11 0.52 11.37
CA LEU A 18 -6.24 1.27 10.49
C LEU A 18 -6.74 1.13 9.05
N THR A 19 -7.11 2.25 8.45
CA THR A 19 -7.47 2.36 7.03
C THR A 19 -6.38 3.12 6.28
N ILE A 20 -5.90 2.54 5.18
CA ILE A 20 -4.90 3.15 4.30
C ILE A 20 -5.55 3.36 2.92
N ALA A 21 -5.79 4.60 2.54
CA ALA A 21 -6.34 4.97 1.24
C ALA A 21 -5.22 5.48 0.32
N VAL A 22 -4.88 4.69 -0.70
CA VAL A 22 -3.85 5.03 -1.68
C VAL A 22 -4.50 5.50 -2.98
N ARG A 23 -4.17 6.74 -3.41
CA ARG A 23 -4.64 7.34 -4.66
C ARG A 23 -3.43 7.54 -5.59
N PRO A 24 -3.11 6.55 -6.44
CA PRO A 24 -1.97 6.63 -7.34
C PRO A 24 -2.32 7.49 -8.57
N TYR A 25 -1.76 8.70 -8.67
CA TYR A 25 -1.91 9.58 -9.83
C TYR A 25 -0.98 9.23 -11.01
N LEU A 26 -0.52 7.98 -11.09
CA LEU A 26 0.54 7.54 -12.02
C LEU A 26 0.16 7.68 -13.50
N LEU A 27 -1.13 7.53 -13.82
CA LEU A 27 -1.65 7.57 -15.19
C LEU A 27 -2.54 8.78 -15.46
N ALA A 28 -2.64 9.72 -14.50
CA ALA A 28 -3.57 10.85 -14.60
C ALA A 28 -3.30 11.76 -15.80
N ASN A 29 -2.05 11.82 -16.27
CA ASN A 29 -1.61 12.68 -17.38
C ASN A 29 -1.52 11.93 -18.72
N TRP A 30 -1.93 10.67 -18.80
CA TRP A 30 -1.86 9.93 -20.06
C TRP A 30 -2.91 10.40 -21.06
N PRO A 31 -2.56 10.54 -22.36
CA PRO A 31 -3.56 10.72 -23.41
C PRO A 31 -4.61 9.61 -23.33
N ARG A 32 -5.90 9.97 -23.47
CA ARG A 32 -7.02 9.02 -23.29
C ARG A 32 -6.83 7.73 -24.09
N LEU A 33 -6.37 7.84 -25.33
CA LEU A 33 -6.14 6.69 -26.21
C LEU A 33 -5.10 5.72 -25.62
N LEU A 34 -3.97 6.22 -25.12
CA LEU A 34 -2.93 5.40 -24.49
C LEU A 34 -3.41 4.83 -23.15
N PHE A 35 -4.22 5.58 -22.41
CA PHE A 35 -4.81 5.09 -21.16
C PHE A 35 -5.69 3.86 -21.41
N TYR A 36 -6.58 3.92 -22.40
CA TYR A 36 -7.46 2.78 -22.72
C TYR A 36 -6.72 1.61 -23.36
N LEU A 37 -5.75 1.86 -24.24
CA LEU A 37 -5.05 0.80 -24.98
C LEU A 37 -4.03 0.03 -24.12
N VAL A 38 -3.34 0.72 -23.21
CA VAL A 38 -2.22 0.12 -22.45
C VAL A 38 -2.27 0.48 -20.97
N GLY A 39 -2.77 1.68 -20.63
CA GLY A 39 -2.79 2.18 -19.26
C GLY A 39 -3.64 1.31 -18.30
N ILE A 40 -4.82 0.86 -18.73
CA ILE A 40 -5.70 0.00 -17.91
C ILE A 40 -5.00 -1.33 -17.59
N GLU A 41 -4.38 -1.96 -18.58
CA GLU A 41 -3.68 -3.24 -18.39
C GLU A 41 -2.49 -3.08 -17.44
N VAL A 42 -1.69 -2.03 -17.64
CA VAL A 42 -0.58 -1.70 -16.73
C VAL A 42 -1.10 -1.44 -15.31
N TYR A 43 -2.24 -0.76 -15.17
CA TYR A 43 -2.82 -0.47 -13.87
C TYR A 43 -3.20 -1.74 -13.12
N TYR A 44 -3.99 -2.62 -13.74
CA TYR A 44 -4.50 -3.81 -13.08
C TYR A 44 -3.46 -4.91 -12.90
N PHE A 45 -2.55 -5.11 -13.86
CA PHE A 45 -1.58 -6.21 -13.82
C PHE A 45 -0.24 -5.84 -13.20
N TRP A 46 0.13 -4.56 -13.16
CA TRP A 46 1.42 -4.14 -12.61
C TRP A 46 1.29 -3.24 -11.38
N ILE A 47 0.45 -2.21 -11.43
CA ILE A 47 0.35 -1.22 -10.34
C ILE A 47 -0.36 -1.84 -9.14
N VAL A 48 -1.55 -2.41 -9.33
CA VAL A 48 -2.37 -2.99 -8.26
C VAL A 48 -1.64 -4.11 -7.51
N PRO A 49 -1.03 -5.13 -8.16
CA PRO A 49 -0.38 -6.22 -7.44
C PRO A 49 0.86 -5.77 -6.67
N ARG A 50 1.63 -4.81 -7.22
CA ARG A 50 2.77 -4.20 -6.52
C ARG A 50 2.31 -3.42 -5.29
N MET A 51 1.24 -2.65 -5.43
CA MET A 51 0.64 -1.91 -4.32
C MET A 51 0.15 -2.85 -3.21
N GLN A 52 -0.54 -3.93 -3.57
CA GLN A 52 -0.98 -4.95 -2.61
C GLN A 52 0.20 -5.62 -1.91
N ARG A 53 1.30 -5.89 -2.62
CA ARG A 53 2.50 -6.48 -1.99
C ARG A 53 3.12 -5.52 -0.98
N TYR A 54 3.21 -4.23 -1.33
CA TYR A 54 3.68 -3.19 -0.41
C TYR A 54 2.80 -3.07 0.83
N LEU A 55 1.47 -2.94 0.64
CA LEU A 55 0.54 -2.81 1.76
C LEU A 55 0.58 -4.04 2.67
N ARG A 56 0.72 -5.24 2.11
CA ARG A 56 0.92 -6.47 2.92
C ARG A 56 2.19 -6.40 3.77
N SER A 57 3.30 -5.92 3.22
CA SER A 57 4.53 -5.75 4.01
C SER A 57 4.36 -4.72 5.12
N VAL A 58 3.67 -3.61 4.86
CA VAL A 58 3.47 -2.57 5.89
C VAL A 58 2.55 -3.07 6.99
N LEU A 59 1.42 -3.68 6.63
CA LEU A 59 0.49 -4.28 7.60
C LEU A 59 1.15 -5.42 8.40
N GLY A 60 2.01 -6.22 7.77
CA GLY A 60 2.84 -7.21 8.46
C GLY A 60 3.75 -6.59 9.52
N GLY A 61 4.35 -5.44 9.21
CA GLY A 61 5.14 -4.67 10.16
C GLY A 61 4.32 -4.24 11.38
N PHE A 62 3.13 -3.67 11.16
CA PHE A 62 2.23 -3.32 12.26
C PHE A 62 1.84 -4.54 13.10
N ALA A 63 1.48 -5.65 12.47
CA ALA A 63 1.12 -6.88 13.17
C ALA A 63 2.29 -7.43 14.00
N HIS A 64 3.52 -7.38 13.48
CA HIS A 64 4.72 -7.81 14.20
C HIS A 64 4.95 -6.97 15.46
N VAL A 65 4.96 -5.64 15.34
CA VAL A 65 5.13 -4.75 16.50
C VAL A 65 4.00 -4.94 17.51
N ALA A 66 2.75 -5.03 17.04
CA ALA A 66 1.60 -5.21 17.93
C ALA A 66 1.64 -6.54 18.71
N THR A 67 2.26 -7.58 18.14
CA THR A 67 2.33 -8.91 18.76
C THR A 67 3.57 -9.08 19.64
N THR A 68 4.72 -8.55 19.22
CA THR A 68 6.02 -8.78 19.87
C THR A 68 6.48 -7.62 20.73
N GLY A 69 6.03 -6.40 20.43
CA GLY A 69 6.58 -5.17 21.00
C GLY A 69 7.95 -4.76 20.45
N GLU A 70 8.52 -5.52 19.53
CA GLU A 70 9.87 -5.30 19.01
C GLU A 70 9.88 -4.55 17.67
N PRO A 71 10.96 -3.80 17.36
CA PRO A 71 11.11 -3.16 16.07
C PRO A 71 11.24 -4.18 14.93
N VAL A 72 10.56 -3.92 13.81
CA VAL A 72 10.57 -4.81 12.64
C VAL A 72 11.97 -4.87 12.03
N PRO A 73 12.58 -6.07 11.89
CA PRO A 73 13.88 -6.20 11.22
C PRO A 73 13.86 -5.73 9.76
N ARG A 74 15.02 -5.27 9.26
CA ARG A 74 15.11 -4.77 7.88
C ARG A 74 14.78 -5.88 6.88
N ASN A 75 13.91 -5.58 5.90
CA ASN A 75 13.45 -6.52 4.87
C ASN A 75 12.77 -7.79 5.43
N HIS A 76 12.22 -7.75 6.66
CA HIS A 76 11.58 -8.90 7.30
C HIS A 76 10.48 -9.55 6.45
N PHE A 77 9.70 -8.73 5.71
CA PHE A 77 8.65 -9.18 4.79
C PHE A 77 9.09 -9.16 3.32
N GLY A 78 10.40 -9.24 3.08
CA GLY A 78 11.02 -9.20 1.76
C GLY A 78 11.53 -7.80 1.37
N ARG A 79 12.19 -7.73 0.21
CA ARG A 79 12.67 -6.47 -0.38
C ARG A 79 11.60 -5.82 -1.23
N HIS A 80 11.46 -4.50 -1.09
CA HIS A 80 10.46 -3.71 -1.77
C HIS A 80 11.09 -2.46 -2.41
N PRO A 81 10.82 -2.18 -3.70
CA PRO A 81 11.39 -1.02 -4.39
C PRO A 81 11.07 0.34 -3.78
N TRP A 82 10.06 0.42 -2.89
CA TRP A 82 9.60 1.67 -2.31
C TRP A 82 10.17 1.99 -0.92
N PHE A 83 10.80 1.04 -0.22
CA PHE A 83 11.33 1.28 1.15
C PHE A 83 12.53 0.40 1.58
N SER A 84 13.08 -0.44 0.69
CA SER A 84 14.28 -1.25 0.99
C SER A 84 15.60 -0.55 0.68
#